data_AF-A0A3R6LGX7-F1
#
_entry.id   AF-A0A3R6LGX7-F1
#
_cell.length_a   1.000
_cell.length_b   1.000
_cell.length_c   1.000
_cell.angle_alpha   90.00
_cell.angle_beta   90.00
_cell.angle_gamma   90.00
#
_symmetry.space_group_name_H-M   'P 1'
#
loop_
_entity.id
_entity.type
_entity.pdbx_description
1 polymer ?
#
loop_
_entity_poly.entity_id
_entity_poly.type
_entity_poly.pdbx_seq_one_letter_code
_entity_poly.pdbx_strand_id
1 'polypeptide(L)'
;MSEKSALDILVEETASAARKAVDEAKFDTSTYGVITEKAGTAYKVAAFGGVYRFTSSHEYSVGQKVVVTALQKNFRNIVVTEGNTNVELLNIKSVVGQLGNDLEKLSDKANSEQKEVQSQINNTITTYYRYKDPNEKGSNDPSVNWTTDEQKKAHDGDLYQNVRRNHCFRWADTGEGYEWVRITDSGLINALSMAIYARDTANSKSQTFTQKPTPMYNAGDIWTEGPSGDLYVCIKSRGDTESYSKDDWILATKYTDDTFAKEVNRTLNTQIDTETSHYNELSQGVSDNKTAIEKVKDSVEQIQGNVGSFTAWDYNKTKKQVGTNKTNIEALQTDLKTANSQIGTNKSNIETLQADLKTASDQVKTNKTNIGTLTTDLNNAKSTESDHYGELTQSISDTNDSVTALNETVAAITLKNFLAELGMAVNEDGALCFVMKS
;
A
#
# COMPACT_ATOMS: atom_id res chain seq x y z
N MET A 1 -71.81 26.09 -87.10
CA MET A 1 -71.18 26.99 -86.11
C MET A 1 -70.31 26.13 -85.23
N SER A 2 -68.99 26.24 -85.38
CA SER A 2 -68.04 25.66 -84.42
C SER A 2 -68.08 26.56 -83.19
N GLU A 3 -68.34 26.01 -82.00
CA GLU A 3 -68.23 26.77 -80.75
C GLU A 3 -66.78 27.28 -80.63
N LYS A 4 -66.63 28.61 -80.48
CA LYS A 4 -65.32 29.24 -80.18
C LYS A 4 -64.83 28.69 -78.83
N SER A 5 -63.55 28.36 -78.76
CA SER A 5 -62.92 27.92 -77.52
C SER A 5 -62.94 29.04 -76.48
N ALA A 6 -62.98 28.71 -75.18
CA ALA A 6 -62.82 29.69 -74.10
C ALA A 6 -61.52 30.53 -74.25
N LEU A 7 -60.50 29.96 -74.92
CA LEU A 7 -59.27 30.67 -75.25
C LEU A 7 -59.51 31.83 -76.23
N ASP A 8 -60.40 31.65 -77.21
CA ASP A 8 -60.67 32.65 -78.25
C ASP A 8 -61.39 33.88 -77.67
N ILE A 9 -62.30 33.68 -76.71
CA ILE A 9 -63.06 34.76 -76.05
C ILE A 9 -62.13 35.61 -75.17
N LEU A 10 -61.20 34.97 -74.43
CA LEU A 10 -60.29 35.67 -73.53
C LEU A 10 -59.32 36.60 -74.28
N VAL A 11 -58.85 36.16 -75.46
CA VAL A 11 -57.98 36.97 -76.33
C VAL A 11 -58.73 38.19 -76.88
N GLU A 12 -60.01 38.03 -77.25
CA GLU A 12 -60.82 39.10 -77.84
C GLU A 12 -61.14 40.23 -76.83
N GLU A 13 -61.52 39.89 -75.59
CA GLU A 13 -61.80 40.84 -74.51
C GLU A 13 -60.56 41.66 -74.09
N THR A 14 -59.42 40.99 -73.92
CA THR A 14 -58.17 41.64 -73.46
C THR A 14 -57.67 42.69 -74.47
N ALA A 15 -57.83 42.41 -75.77
CA ALA A 15 -57.45 43.35 -76.84
C ALA A 15 -58.38 44.58 -76.90
N SER A 16 -59.63 44.46 -76.46
CA SER A 16 -60.59 45.58 -76.45
C SER A 16 -60.28 46.60 -75.34
N ALA A 17 -60.00 46.12 -74.12
CA ALA A 17 -59.71 46.98 -72.97
C ALA A 17 -58.45 47.86 -73.16
N ALA A 18 -57.41 47.33 -73.82
CA ALA A 18 -56.16 48.07 -74.07
C ALA A 18 -56.37 49.28 -75.00
N ARG A 19 -57.27 49.19 -75.99
CA ARG A 19 -57.55 50.29 -76.93
C ARG A 19 -58.19 51.49 -76.26
N LYS A 20 -59.10 51.26 -75.30
CA LYS A 20 -59.82 52.33 -74.60
C LYS A 20 -58.91 53.19 -73.72
N ALA A 21 -57.90 52.61 -73.08
CA ALA A 21 -56.99 53.33 -72.18
C ALA A 21 -56.08 54.33 -72.91
N VAL A 22 -55.82 54.12 -74.21
CA VAL A 22 -54.92 54.99 -74.99
C VAL A 22 -55.60 56.30 -75.41
N ASP A 23 -56.91 56.28 -75.68
CA ASP A 23 -57.63 57.47 -76.16
C ASP A 23 -57.88 58.55 -75.08
N GLU A 24 -57.76 58.21 -73.78
CA GLU A 24 -58.12 59.12 -72.67
C GLU A 24 -56.96 59.98 -72.09
N ALA A 25 -55.72 59.88 -72.59
CA ALA A 25 -54.56 60.55 -72.00
C ALA A 25 -54.22 61.95 -72.60
N LYS A 26 -54.03 62.98 -71.74
CA LYS A 26 -53.70 64.39 -72.09
C LYS A 26 -52.19 64.70 -71.93
N PHE A 27 -51.51 65.20 -72.98
CA PHE A 27 -50.04 65.38 -73.04
C PHE A 27 -49.56 66.82 -73.35
N ASP A 28 -48.32 67.15 -72.96
CA ASP A 28 -47.60 68.42 -73.23
C ASP A 28 -47.37 68.70 -74.74
N THR A 29 -47.31 69.98 -75.14
CA THR A 29 -47.14 70.40 -76.55
C THR A 29 -45.75 70.93 -76.86
N SER A 30 -45.08 70.28 -77.81
CA SER A 30 -43.73 70.62 -78.29
C SER A 30 -43.77 71.03 -79.76
N THR A 31 -42.94 71.99 -80.16
CA THR A 31 -42.71 72.33 -81.58
C THR A 31 -41.21 72.49 -81.84
N TYR A 32 -40.83 72.49 -83.11
CA TYR A 32 -39.46 72.81 -83.47
C TYR A 32 -39.26 74.31 -83.50
N GLY A 33 -38.19 74.75 -82.84
CA GLY A 33 -37.64 76.07 -82.98
C GLY A 33 -36.28 76.08 -83.65
N VAL A 34 -35.81 77.26 -84.02
CA VAL A 34 -34.46 77.47 -84.52
C VAL A 34 -33.79 78.53 -83.66
N ILE A 35 -32.56 78.27 -83.22
CA ILE A 35 -31.77 79.26 -82.49
C ILE A 35 -31.43 80.40 -83.45
N THR A 36 -31.88 81.60 -83.14
CA THR A 36 -31.74 82.75 -84.04
C THR A 36 -30.63 83.71 -83.62
N GLU A 37 -30.15 83.63 -82.38
CA GLU A 37 -29.10 84.53 -81.88
C GLU A 37 -28.35 83.89 -80.71
N LYS A 38 -27.04 84.17 -80.61
CA LYS A 38 -26.15 83.76 -79.52
C LYS A 38 -25.33 84.94 -79.04
N ALA A 39 -25.36 85.19 -77.72
CA ALA A 39 -24.49 86.15 -77.04
C ALA A 39 -24.01 85.52 -75.71
N GLY A 40 -22.84 84.90 -75.73
CA GLY A 40 -22.35 84.11 -74.60
C GLY A 40 -23.30 82.95 -74.28
N THR A 41 -23.81 82.89 -73.05
CA THR A 41 -24.75 81.86 -72.56
C THR A 41 -26.22 82.23 -72.77
N ALA A 42 -26.52 83.38 -73.37
CA ALA A 42 -27.88 83.80 -73.69
C ALA A 42 -28.21 83.54 -75.17
N TYR A 43 -29.35 82.91 -75.40
CA TYR A 43 -29.83 82.49 -76.73
C TYR A 43 -31.23 83.02 -77.00
N LYS A 44 -31.54 83.20 -78.28
CA LYS A 44 -32.92 83.38 -78.77
C LYS A 44 -33.31 82.19 -79.62
N VAL A 45 -34.55 81.71 -79.47
CA VAL A 45 -35.15 80.68 -80.30
C VAL A 45 -36.44 81.18 -80.93
N ALA A 46 -36.58 81.03 -82.24
CA ALA A 46 -37.84 81.22 -82.94
C ALA A 46 -38.63 79.92 -82.92
N ALA A 47 -39.75 79.87 -82.21
CA ALA A 47 -40.65 78.71 -82.09
C ALA A 47 -42.07 79.18 -81.82
N PHE A 48 -43.10 78.37 -82.05
CA PHE A 48 -44.52 78.72 -81.77
C PHE A 48 -44.98 80.08 -82.37
N GLY A 49 -44.35 80.53 -83.47
CA GLY A 49 -44.65 81.82 -84.11
C GLY A 49 -44.06 83.06 -83.42
N GLY A 50 -43.24 82.90 -82.38
CA GLY A 50 -42.57 83.99 -81.66
C GLY A 50 -41.07 83.75 -81.46
N VAL A 51 -40.35 84.75 -80.95
CA VAL A 51 -38.94 84.63 -80.56
C VAL A 51 -38.82 84.72 -79.05
N TYR A 52 -38.27 83.68 -78.44
CA TYR A 52 -38.16 83.53 -76.99
C TYR A 52 -36.69 83.54 -76.58
N ARG A 53 -36.38 84.21 -75.47
CA ARG A 53 -35.03 84.24 -74.90
C ARG A 53 -34.89 83.17 -73.83
N PHE A 54 -33.78 82.47 -73.82
CA PHE A 54 -33.41 81.57 -72.73
C PHE A 54 -31.90 81.62 -72.51
N THR A 55 -31.46 81.35 -71.29
CA THR A 55 -30.06 81.13 -70.98
C THR A 55 -29.82 79.63 -70.87
N SER A 56 -28.69 79.17 -71.37
CA SER A 56 -28.29 77.78 -71.23
C SER A 56 -26.79 77.70 -71.01
N SER A 57 -26.39 76.80 -70.11
CA SER A 57 -25.01 76.34 -70.01
C SER A 57 -24.59 75.48 -71.20
N HIS A 58 -25.58 75.00 -71.97
CA HIS A 58 -25.33 74.26 -73.20
C HIS A 58 -25.07 75.23 -74.36
N GLU A 59 -24.02 74.94 -75.13
CA GLU A 59 -23.57 75.74 -76.26
C GLU A 59 -24.42 75.44 -77.50
N TYR A 60 -25.39 76.30 -77.80
CA TYR A 60 -26.15 76.19 -79.04
C TYR A 60 -25.51 77.03 -80.16
N SER A 61 -25.64 76.59 -81.41
CA SER A 61 -25.21 77.37 -82.57
C SER A 61 -26.38 78.15 -83.18
N VAL A 62 -26.15 79.38 -83.67
CA VAL A 62 -27.16 80.11 -84.43
C VAL A 62 -27.47 79.33 -85.72
N GLY A 63 -28.75 79.09 -85.96
CA GLY A 63 -29.28 78.21 -87.01
C GLY A 63 -29.60 76.78 -86.53
N GLN A 64 -29.19 76.38 -85.33
CA GLN A 64 -29.46 75.03 -84.80
C GLN A 64 -30.96 74.83 -84.57
N LYS A 65 -31.51 73.75 -85.12
CA LYS A 65 -32.89 73.35 -84.90
C LYS A 65 -32.99 72.64 -83.55
N VAL A 66 -33.90 73.09 -82.71
CA VAL A 66 -34.11 72.63 -81.34
C VAL A 66 -35.57 72.27 -81.14
N VAL A 67 -35.87 71.38 -80.20
CA VAL A 67 -37.26 71.16 -79.78
C VAL A 67 -37.53 72.14 -78.64
N VAL A 68 -38.58 72.94 -78.84
CA VAL A 68 -39.06 73.90 -77.85
C VAL A 68 -40.38 73.37 -77.34
N THR A 69 -40.40 73.04 -76.05
CA THR A 69 -41.60 72.58 -75.36
C THR A 69 -42.14 73.71 -74.50
N ALA A 70 -43.41 74.05 -74.70
CA ALA A 70 -44.13 75.02 -73.89
C ALA A 70 -45.12 74.26 -73.00
N LEU A 71 -44.92 74.35 -71.69
CA LEU A 71 -45.91 73.86 -70.71
C LEU A 71 -47.18 74.72 -70.82
N GLN A 72 -48.32 74.09 -71.06
CA GLN A 72 -49.55 74.76 -71.49
C GLN A 72 -49.93 75.93 -70.54
N LYS A 73 -50.08 77.13 -71.12
CA LYS A 73 -50.36 78.47 -70.55
C LYS A 73 -49.18 79.30 -70.00
N ASN A 74 -47.93 78.86 -70.10
CA ASN A 74 -46.79 79.70 -69.71
C ASN A 74 -45.67 79.75 -70.76
N PHE A 75 -45.90 80.47 -71.86
CA PHE A 75 -44.92 80.65 -72.94
C PHE A 75 -43.67 81.44 -72.55
N ARG A 76 -43.57 81.96 -71.31
CA ARG A 76 -42.34 82.63 -70.85
C ARG A 76 -41.28 81.65 -70.35
N ASN A 77 -41.69 80.47 -69.89
CA ASN A 77 -40.77 79.43 -69.47
C ASN A 77 -40.84 78.29 -70.50
N ILE A 78 -40.01 78.42 -71.53
CA ILE A 78 -39.83 77.36 -72.53
C ILE A 78 -38.64 76.48 -72.12
N VAL A 79 -38.82 75.17 -72.24
CA VAL A 79 -37.71 74.23 -72.12
C VAL A 79 -37.20 73.99 -73.53
N VAL A 80 -35.97 74.44 -73.79
CA VAL A 80 -35.28 74.20 -75.06
C VAL A 80 -34.30 73.07 -74.85
N THR A 81 -34.49 72.00 -75.60
CA THR A 81 -33.58 70.85 -75.64
C THR A 81 -33.06 70.68 -77.06
N GLU A 82 -31.85 70.14 -77.18
CA GLU A 82 -31.34 69.69 -78.47
C GLU A 82 -32.37 68.77 -79.14
N GLY A 83 -32.66 69.00 -80.42
CA GLY A 83 -33.75 68.33 -81.09
C GLY A 83 -33.54 66.82 -81.21
N ASN A 84 -34.10 66.06 -80.26
CA ASN A 84 -34.12 64.60 -80.31
C ASN A 84 -35.30 64.11 -81.14
N THR A 85 -35.18 64.15 -82.47
CA THR A 85 -36.32 63.82 -83.33
C THR A 85 -36.02 62.71 -84.32
N ASN A 86 -35.63 61.56 -83.77
CA ASN A 86 -35.69 60.27 -84.44
C ASN A 86 -35.62 59.08 -83.45
N VAL A 87 -34.90 59.20 -82.32
CA VAL A 87 -34.57 58.05 -81.46
C VAL A 87 -35.78 57.39 -80.81
N GLU A 88 -36.76 58.13 -80.27
CA GLU A 88 -37.91 57.51 -79.60
C GLU A 88 -38.94 56.89 -80.57
N LEU A 89 -39.12 57.49 -81.76
CA LEU A 89 -40.00 56.92 -82.79
C LEU A 89 -39.33 55.77 -83.55
N LEU A 90 -38.01 55.81 -83.76
CA LEU A 90 -37.23 54.64 -84.23
C LEU A 90 -37.21 53.54 -83.19
N ASN A 91 -37.09 53.83 -81.90
CA ASN A 91 -37.15 52.80 -80.87
C ASN A 91 -38.52 52.14 -80.81
N ILE A 92 -39.62 52.87 -80.94
CA ILE A 92 -40.96 52.25 -80.98
C ILE A 92 -41.13 51.38 -82.24
N LYS A 93 -40.72 51.84 -83.43
CA LYS A 93 -40.74 51.01 -84.65
C LYS A 93 -39.78 49.81 -84.56
N SER A 94 -38.62 50.00 -83.96
CA SER A 94 -37.63 48.93 -83.74
C SER A 94 -38.17 47.91 -82.76
N VAL A 95 -38.81 48.31 -81.66
CA VAL A 95 -39.39 47.40 -80.67
C VAL A 95 -40.56 46.63 -81.28
N VAL A 96 -41.43 47.27 -82.05
CA VAL A 96 -42.53 46.58 -82.78
C VAL A 96 -41.98 45.61 -83.84
N GLY A 97 -40.92 46.01 -84.56
CA GLY A 97 -40.22 45.12 -85.50
C GLY A 97 -39.50 43.95 -84.82
N GLN A 98 -38.90 44.19 -83.66
CA GLN A 98 -38.25 43.15 -82.84
C GLN A 98 -39.29 42.14 -82.35
N LEU A 99 -40.44 42.63 -81.85
CA LEU A 99 -41.58 41.80 -81.43
C LEU A 99 -42.11 40.94 -82.58
N GLY A 100 -42.18 41.48 -83.81
CA GLY A 100 -42.55 40.69 -84.99
C GLY A 100 -41.55 39.58 -85.30
N ASN A 101 -40.26 39.91 -85.32
CA ASN A 101 -39.18 38.93 -85.57
C ASN A 101 -39.09 37.87 -84.48
N ASP A 102 -39.32 38.24 -83.22
CA ASP A 102 -39.27 37.30 -82.10
C ASP A 102 -40.48 36.35 -82.13
N LEU A 103 -41.64 36.82 -82.58
CA LEU A 103 -42.82 35.97 -82.79
C LEU A 103 -42.60 34.96 -83.92
N GLU A 104 -41.98 35.37 -85.02
CA GLU A 104 -41.62 34.50 -86.14
C GLU A 104 -40.58 33.44 -85.73
N LYS A 105 -39.54 33.84 -84.98
CA LYS A 105 -38.53 32.91 -84.44
C LYS A 105 -39.11 31.90 -83.46
N LEU A 106 -40.06 32.29 -82.62
CA LEU A 106 -40.74 31.36 -81.72
C LEU A 106 -41.57 30.34 -82.48
N SER A 107 -42.25 30.77 -83.55
CA SER A 107 -43.00 29.87 -84.45
C SER A 107 -42.08 28.88 -85.16
N ASP A 108 -40.93 29.34 -85.69
CA ASP A 108 -39.96 28.47 -86.35
C ASP A 108 -39.31 27.48 -85.38
N LYS A 109 -38.98 27.93 -84.17
CA LYS A 109 -38.44 27.07 -83.12
C LYS A 109 -39.44 25.99 -82.70
N ALA A 110 -40.71 26.34 -82.51
CA ALA A 110 -41.75 25.37 -82.17
C ALA A 110 -41.93 24.30 -83.26
N ASN A 111 -41.89 24.68 -84.54
CA ASN A 111 -41.97 23.74 -85.66
C ASN A 111 -40.72 22.85 -85.78
N SER A 112 -39.53 23.38 -85.48
CA SER A 112 -38.28 22.62 -85.46
C SER A 112 -38.28 21.57 -84.35
N GLU A 113 -38.65 21.95 -83.13
CA GLU A 113 -38.70 21.04 -81.98
C GLU A 113 -39.73 19.92 -82.19
N GLN A 114 -40.88 20.21 -82.81
CA GLN A 114 -41.87 19.17 -83.12
C GLN A 114 -41.34 18.14 -84.14
N LYS A 115 -40.59 18.56 -85.17
CA LYS A 115 -39.93 17.65 -86.11
C LYS A 115 -38.83 16.82 -85.45
N GLU A 116 -38.08 17.43 -84.54
CA GLU A 116 -36.98 16.78 -83.83
C GLU A 116 -37.48 15.69 -82.88
N VAL A 117 -38.58 15.96 -82.15
CA VAL A 117 -39.26 14.95 -81.31
C VAL A 117 -39.82 13.81 -82.15
N GLN A 118 -40.38 14.10 -83.33
CA GLN A 118 -40.89 13.04 -84.23
C GLN A 118 -39.74 12.15 -84.76
N SER A 119 -38.56 12.72 -85.02
CA SER A 119 -37.35 11.98 -85.39
C SER A 119 -36.82 11.13 -84.23
N GLN A 120 -36.82 11.66 -83.00
CA GLN A 120 -36.38 10.90 -81.82
C GLN A 120 -37.29 9.71 -81.52
N ILE A 121 -38.60 9.82 -81.73
CA ILE A 121 -39.55 8.69 -81.56
C ILE A 121 -39.26 7.58 -82.58
N ASN A 122 -39.02 7.94 -83.84
CA ASN A 122 -38.69 6.98 -84.91
C ASN A 122 -37.31 6.30 -84.75
N ASN A 123 -36.44 6.82 -83.87
CA ASN A 123 -35.09 6.30 -83.60
C ASN A 123 -35.00 5.52 -82.27
N THR A 124 -36.12 4.99 -81.76
CA THR A 124 -36.11 4.19 -80.53
C THR A 124 -35.53 2.79 -80.80
N ILE A 125 -34.23 2.64 -80.57
CA ILE A 125 -33.51 1.36 -80.71
C ILE A 125 -34.03 0.34 -79.67
N THR A 126 -34.63 -0.75 -80.15
CA THR A 126 -35.02 -1.91 -79.34
C THR A 126 -33.91 -2.96 -79.36
N THR A 127 -33.57 -3.53 -78.18
CA THR A 127 -32.60 -4.62 -78.08
C THR A 127 -33.28 -5.96 -77.84
N TYR A 128 -33.02 -6.93 -78.71
CA TYR A 128 -33.55 -8.29 -78.64
C TYR A 128 -32.51 -9.28 -78.15
N TYR A 129 -32.78 -9.94 -77.02
CA TYR A 129 -31.91 -10.98 -76.46
C TYR A 129 -32.40 -12.36 -76.88
N ARG A 130 -31.55 -13.16 -77.50
CA ARG A 130 -31.86 -14.51 -78.03
C ARG A 130 -30.67 -15.47 -77.91
N TYR A 131 -30.89 -16.74 -78.24
CA TYR A 131 -29.89 -17.81 -78.08
C TYR A 131 -29.27 -18.30 -79.39
N LYS A 132 -29.77 -17.86 -80.55
CA LYS A 132 -29.27 -18.18 -81.89
C LYS A 132 -28.86 -16.90 -82.60
N ASP A 133 -28.01 -16.97 -83.63
CA ASP A 133 -27.70 -15.78 -84.43
C ASP A 133 -28.87 -15.49 -85.39
N PRO A 134 -29.20 -14.22 -85.66
CA PRO A 134 -30.37 -13.88 -86.45
C PRO A 134 -30.21 -14.21 -87.94
N ASN A 135 -28.98 -14.45 -88.41
CA ASN A 135 -28.67 -14.85 -89.79
C ASN A 135 -28.44 -16.37 -89.94
N GLU A 136 -28.62 -17.17 -88.88
CA GLU A 136 -28.52 -18.63 -88.98
C GLU A 136 -29.70 -19.19 -89.80
N LYS A 137 -29.44 -20.18 -90.67
CA LYS A 137 -30.45 -20.78 -91.56
C LYS A 137 -31.70 -21.25 -90.76
N GLY A 138 -32.85 -20.63 -91.04
CA GLY A 138 -34.12 -20.91 -90.36
C GLY A 138 -34.40 -20.04 -89.12
N SER A 139 -33.53 -19.07 -88.81
CA SER A 139 -33.75 -18.02 -87.83
C SER A 139 -33.73 -16.67 -88.54
N ASN A 140 -34.72 -15.83 -88.23
CA ASN A 140 -34.75 -14.42 -88.61
C ASN A 140 -35.67 -13.68 -87.61
N ASP A 141 -35.78 -14.16 -86.38
CA ASP A 141 -36.57 -13.51 -85.33
C ASP A 141 -35.77 -12.30 -84.82
N PRO A 142 -36.41 -11.15 -84.49
CA PRO A 142 -37.83 -10.81 -84.68
C PRO A 142 -38.17 -10.28 -86.08
N SER A 143 -37.17 -10.02 -86.92
CA SER A 143 -37.31 -9.36 -88.24
C SER A 143 -38.21 -10.11 -89.24
N VAL A 144 -38.48 -11.39 -88.99
CA VAL A 144 -39.39 -12.23 -89.77
C VAL A 144 -40.80 -11.63 -89.90
N ASN A 145 -41.24 -10.83 -88.91
CA ASN A 145 -42.55 -10.20 -88.91
C ASN A 145 -42.57 -8.76 -89.47
N TRP A 146 -41.43 -8.23 -89.91
CA TRP A 146 -41.30 -6.89 -90.50
C TRP A 146 -41.45 -6.98 -92.02
N THR A 147 -42.70 -7.01 -92.47
CA THR A 147 -43.04 -7.35 -93.87
C THR A 147 -43.17 -6.14 -94.80
N THR A 148 -43.38 -4.94 -94.26
CA THR A 148 -43.42 -3.68 -95.04
C THR A 148 -42.15 -2.86 -94.86
N ASP A 149 -41.84 -2.00 -95.83
CA ASP A 149 -40.65 -1.14 -95.77
C ASP A 149 -40.75 -0.12 -94.64
N GLU A 150 -41.95 0.39 -94.32
CA GLU A 150 -42.16 1.23 -93.15
C GLU A 150 -41.87 0.49 -91.83
N GLN A 151 -42.21 -0.80 -91.72
CA GLN A 151 -41.89 -1.60 -90.54
C GLN A 151 -40.39 -1.83 -90.41
N LYS A 152 -39.71 -2.24 -91.50
CA LYS A 152 -38.26 -2.46 -91.47
C LYS A 152 -37.48 -1.20 -91.13
N LYS A 153 -37.94 -0.05 -91.64
CA LYS A 153 -37.34 1.27 -91.37
C LYS A 153 -37.61 1.76 -89.94
N ALA A 154 -38.76 1.45 -89.35
CA ALA A 154 -39.06 1.77 -87.95
C ALA A 154 -38.14 1.05 -86.95
N HIS A 155 -37.52 -0.06 -87.38
CA HIS A 155 -36.57 -0.85 -86.59
C HIS A 155 -35.11 -0.58 -86.99
N ASP A 156 -34.83 0.41 -87.85
CA ASP A 156 -33.46 0.76 -88.24
C ASP A 156 -32.62 1.11 -87.01
N GLY A 157 -31.49 0.43 -86.85
CA GLY A 157 -30.62 0.55 -85.69
C GLY A 157 -30.96 -0.35 -84.52
N ASP A 158 -32.06 -1.12 -84.54
CA ASP A 158 -32.37 -2.13 -83.52
C ASP A 158 -31.20 -3.08 -83.31
N LEU A 159 -31.04 -3.57 -82.07
CA LEU A 159 -29.93 -4.43 -81.68
C LEU A 159 -30.40 -5.85 -81.40
N TYR A 160 -29.57 -6.83 -81.73
CA TYR A 160 -29.79 -8.23 -81.44
C TYR A 160 -28.57 -8.84 -80.75
N GLN A 161 -28.77 -9.44 -79.59
CA GLN A 161 -27.70 -10.08 -78.82
C GLN A 161 -27.94 -11.57 -78.69
N ASN A 162 -27.01 -12.36 -79.24
CA ASN A 162 -26.92 -13.78 -78.93
C ASN A 162 -26.19 -13.96 -77.61
N VAL A 163 -26.93 -14.23 -76.54
CA VAL A 163 -26.37 -14.37 -75.18
C VAL A 163 -25.55 -15.65 -75.00
N ARG A 164 -25.68 -16.64 -75.91
CA ARG A 164 -24.94 -17.91 -75.83
C ARG A 164 -23.57 -17.83 -76.49
N ARG A 165 -23.48 -17.14 -77.64
CA ARG A 165 -22.23 -16.98 -78.40
C ARG A 165 -21.57 -15.63 -78.23
N ASN A 166 -22.22 -14.73 -77.49
CA ASN A 166 -21.79 -13.36 -77.27
C ASN A 166 -21.56 -12.59 -78.58
N HIS A 167 -22.45 -12.81 -79.56
CA HIS A 167 -22.46 -12.08 -80.83
C HIS A 167 -23.51 -10.98 -80.76
N CYS A 168 -23.15 -9.78 -81.22
CA CYS A 168 -24.06 -8.65 -81.33
C CYS A 168 -24.28 -8.31 -82.80
N PHE A 169 -25.52 -7.98 -83.15
CA PHE A 169 -25.93 -7.57 -84.48
C PHE A 169 -26.75 -6.27 -84.39
N ARG A 170 -26.75 -5.49 -85.46
CA ARG A 170 -27.58 -4.30 -85.64
C ARG A 170 -28.43 -4.46 -86.90
N TRP A 171 -29.72 -4.17 -86.81
CA TRP A 171 -30.58 -4.08 -87.98
C TRP A 171 -30.23 -2.82 -88.75
N ALA A 172 -29.88 -2.95 -90.02
CA ALA A 172 -29.48 -1.81 -90.84
C ALA A 172 -29.86 -2.01 -92.29
N ASP A 173 -30.16 -0.92 -92.98
CA ASP A 173 -30.21 -0.89 -94.45
C ASP A 173 -28.79 -1.01 -95.02
N THR A 174 -28.52 -2.07 -95.75
CA THR A 174 -27.21 -2.31 -96.38
C THR A 174 -27.12 -1.76 -97.79
N GLY A 175 -28.16 -1.06 -98.27
CA GLY A 175 -28.27 -0.56 -99.65
C GLY A 175 -28.81 -1.59 -100.64
N GLU A 176 -28.86 -2.88 -100.25
CA GLU A 176 -29.53 -3.97 -100.96
C GLU A 176 -30.81 -4.45 -100.25
N GLY A 177 -31.17 -3.79 -99.13
CA GLY A 177 -32.27 -4.12 -98.25
C GLY A 177 -31.86 -4.07 -96.77
N TYR A 178 -32.83 -4.21 -95.87
CA TYR A 178 -32.54 -4.29 -94.43
C TYR A 178 -32.18 -5.71 -94.00
N GLU A 179 -31.08 -5.85 -93.27
CA GLU A 179 -30.64 -7.11 -92.67
C GLU A 179 -29.93 -6.90 -91.32
N TRP A 180 -29.72 -8.00 -90.57
CA TRP A 180 -28.93 -7.98 -89.35
C TRP A 180 -27.44 -8.01 -89.67
N VAL A 181 -26.74 -6.91 -89.39
CA VAL A 181 -25.29 -6.77 -89.61
C VAL A 181 -24.54 -7.05 -88.30
N ARG A 182 -23.53 -7.93 -88.32
CA ARG A 182 -22.75 -8.28 -87.12
C ARG A 182 -21.83 -7.13 -86.70
N ILE A 183 -21.89 -6.75 -85.42
CA ILE A 183 -21.01 -5.75 -84.79
C ILE A 183 -19.73 -6.44 -84.33
N THR A 184 -18.56 -5.93 -84.74
CA THR A 184 -17.24 -6.55 -84.45
C THR A 184 -16.26 -5.61 -83.71
N ASP A 185 -16.78 -4.56 -83.06
CA ASP A 185 -15.97 -3.49 -82.45
C ASP A 185 -15.20 -3.91 -81.16
N SER A 186 -13.89 -3.63 -81.15
CA SER A 186 -12.93 -3.90 -80.07
C SER A 186 -13.25 -3.27 -78.71
N GLY A 187 -14.03 -2.18 -78.66
CA GLY A 187 -14.40 -1.51 -77.40
C GLY A 187 -15.25 -2.37 -76.46
N LEU A 188 -16.09 -3.25 -77.03
CA LEU A 188 -16.97 -4.14 -76.26
C LEU A 188 -16.20 -5.32 -75.62
N ILE A 189 -15.12 -5.76 -76.26
CA ILE A 189 -14.23 -6.81 -75.75
C ILE A 189 -13.46 -6.33 -74.50
N ASN A 190 -13.08 -5.05 -74.47
CA ASN A 190 -12.36 -4.47 -73.34
C ASN A 190 -13.26 -4.32 -72.09
N ALA A 191 -14.53 -3.95 -72.29
CA ALA A 191 -15.52 -3.87 -71.21
C ALA A 191 -15.75 -5.23 -70.51
N LEU A 192 -15.81 -6.32 -71.28
CA LEU A 192 -15.93 -7.68 -70.75
C LEU A 192 -14.66 -8.13 -70.01
N SER A 193 -13.47 -7.78 -70.51
CA SER A 193 -12.20 -8.09 -69.83
C SER A 193 -12.06 -7.33 -68.50
N MET A 194 -12.48 -6.07 -68.45
CA MET A 194 -12.53 -5.29 -67.22
C MET A 194 -13.49 -5.88 -66.18
N ALA A 195 -14.64 -6.41 -66.59
CA ALA A 195 -15.57 -7.06 -65.67
C ALA A 195 -14.98 -8.34 -65.05
N ILE A 196 -14.22 -9.12 -65.82
CA ILE A 196 -13.50 -10.32 -65.31
C ILE A 196 -12.41 -9.90 -64.32
N TYR A 197 -11.61 -8.87 -64.66
CA TYR A 197 -10.57 -8.35 -63.78
C TYR A 197 -11.14 -7.79 -62.46
N ALA A 198 -12.28 -7.10 -62.53
CA ALA A 198 -12.98 -6.58 -61.34
C ALA A 198 -13.49 -7.70 -60.42
N ARG A 199 -14.05 -8.78 -61.00
CA ARG A 199 -14.47 -9.97 -60.24
C ARG A 199 -13.28 -10.66 -59.58
N ASP A 200 -12.20 -10.90 -60.32
CA ASP A 200 -11.04 -11.61 -59.80
C ASP A 200 -10.33 -10.81 -58.70
N THR A 201 -10.27 -9.48 -58.85
CA THR A 201 -9.78 -8.56 -57.79
C THR A 201 -10.69 -8.53 -56.57
N ALA A 202 -12.01 -8.71 -56.74
CA ALA A 202 -12.93 -8.82 -55.61
C ALA A 202 -12.78 -10.17 -54.86
N ASN A 203 -12.60 -11.27 -55.61
CA ASN A 203 -12.39 -12.60 -55.04
C ASN A 203 -11.02 -12.77 -54.36
N SER A 204 -10.01 -11.98 -54.74
CA SER A 204 -8.70 -11.97 -54.09
C SER A 204 -8.64 -11.12 -52.82
N LYS A 205 -9.74 -10.47 -52.41
CA LYS A 205 -9.78 -9.73 -51.14
C LYS A 205 -10.03 -10.70 -49.99
N SER A 206 -9.15 -10.63 -48.99
CA SER A 206 -9.34 -11.28 -47.70
C SER A 206 -10.66 -10.82 -47.07
N GLN A 207 -11.48 -11.76 -46.63
CA GLN A 207 -12.73 -11.53 -45.91
C GLN A 207 -12.50 -11.54 -44.40
N THR A 208 -13.38 -10.87 -43.66
CA THR A 208 -13.42 -10.94 -42.21
C THR A 208 -14.77 -11.49 -41.76
N PHE A 209 -14.74 -12.60 -41.04
CA PHE A 209 -15.90 -13.26 -40.46
C PHE A 209 -16.03 -12.87 -38.99
N THR A 210 -17.23 -12.46 -38.60
CA THR A 210 -17.61 -12.21 -37.19
C THR A 210 -18.52 -13.31 -36.64
N GLN A 211 -18.84 -14.31 -37.45
CA GLN A 211 -19.61 -15.49 -37.10
C GLN A 211 -18.95 -16.72 -37.72
N LYS A 212 -19.40 -17.94 -37.38
CA LYS A 212 -18.86 -19.18 -37.97
C LYS A 212 -18.82 -19.06 -39.51
N PRO A 213 -17.63 -19.15 -40.15
CA PRO A 213 -17.50 -18.99 -41.59
C PRO A 213 -18.36 -19.97 -42.39
N THR A 214 -19.03 -19.48 -43.41
CA THR A 214 -19.71 -20.31 -44.43
C THR A 214 -18.89 -20.28 -45.71
N PRO A 215 -18.66 -21.41 -46.40
CA PRO A 215 -18.08 -21.41 -47.75
C PRO A 215 -18.91 -20.46 -48.63
N MET A 216 -18.37 -19.56 -49.43
CA MET A 216 -17.02 -19.28 -49.94
C MET A 216 -16.07 -18.53 -48.97
N TYR A 217 -14.92 -19.12 -48.65
CA TYR A 217 -13.82 -18.43 -47.93
C TYR A 217 -12.47 -18.77 -48.54
N ASN A 218 -11.50 -17.87 -48.39
CA ASN A 218 -10.16 -17.96 -48.96
C ASN A 218 -9.09 -18.10 -47.88
N ALA A 219 -7.99 -18.78 -48.22
CA ALA A 219 -6.78 -18.69 -47.43
C ALA A 219 -6.36 -17.21 -47.26
N GLY A 220 -6.12 -16.80 -46.02
CA GLY A 220 -5.90 -15.41 -45.63
C GLY A 220 -7.09 -14.76 -44.94
N ASP A 221 -8.31 -15.28 -45.12
CA ASP A 221 -9.51 -14.75 -44.44
C ASP A 221 -9.37 -14.82 -42.91
N ILE A 222 -9.96 -13.86 -42.22
CA ILE A 222 -9.83 -13.70 -40.76
C ILE A 222 -11.18 -14.00 -40.11
N TRP A 223 -11.21 -14.78 -39.02
CA TRP A 223 -12.41 -15.01 -38.20
C TRP A 223 -12.16 -14.48 -36.79
N THR A 224 -12.86 -13.40 -36.42
CA THR A 224 -12.59 -12.60 -35.20
C THR A 224 -13.42 -13.02 -33.98
N GLU A 225 -14.26 -14.04 -34.12
CA GLU A 225 -15.05 -14.61 -33.03
C GLU A 225 -15.01 -16.14 -33.12
N GLY A 226 -13.80 -16.70 -33.04
CA GLY A 226 -13.61 -18.13 -32.84
C GLY A 226 -14.42 -18.66 -31.65
N PRO A 227 -14.45 -19.98 -31.39
CA PRO A 227 -15.33 -20.58 -30.38
C PRO A 227 -15.27 -19.98 -28.96
N SER A 228 -14.22 -19.22 -28.61
CA SER A 228 -14.06 -18.53 -27.33
C SER A 228 -13.62 -17.05 -27.47
N GLY A 229 -13.89 -16.40 -28.60
CA GLY A 229 -13.47 -15.02 -28.88
C GLY A 229 -12.07 -14.88 -29.48
N ASP A 230 -11.51 -16.00 -29.93
CA ASP A 230 -10.17 -16.08 -30.53
C ASP A 230 -10.13 -15.56 -31.97
N LEU A 231 -8.96 -15.09 -32.38
CA LEU A 231 -8.68 -14.70 -33.77
C LEU A 231 -8.13 -15.90 -34.54
N TYR A 232 -8.86 -16.36 -35.55
CA TYR A 232 -8.43 -17.40 -36.48
C TYR A 232 -8.10 -16.82 -37.86
N VAL A 233 -7.14 -17.43 -38.55
CA VAL A 233 -6.86 -17.16 -39.97
C VAL A 233 -7.11 -18.43 -40.79
N CYS A 234 -7.76 -18.28 -41.94
CA CYS A 234 -7.99 -19.36 -42.86
C CYS A 234 -6.68 -19.71 -43.58
N ILE A 235 -6.34 -21.00 -43.60
CA ILE A 235 -5.14 -21.52 -44.27
C ILE A 235 -5.49 -22.30 -45.55
N LYS A 236 -6.78 -22.53 -45.82
CA LYS A 236 -7.24 -23.29 -46.99
C LYS A 236 -8.57 -22.77 -47.53
N SER A 237 -8.58 -22.33 -48.79
CA SER A 237 -9.78 -21.84 -49.47
C SER A 237 -10.83 -22.94 -49.69
N ARG A 238 -12.11 -22.54 -49.71
CA ARG A 238 -13.25 -23.38 -50.10
C ARG A 238 -14.22 -22.65 -51.03
N GLY A 239 -14.71 -23.37 -52.03
CA GLY A 239 -15.74 -22.91 -52.97
C GLY A 239 -17.17 -22.96 -52.42
N ASP A 240 -18.12 -22.46 -53.21
CA ASP A 240 -19.56 -22.34 -52.89
C ASP A 240 -20.31 -23.69 -52.75
N THR A 241 -19.75 -24.76 -53.31
CA THR A 241 -20.30 -26.13 -53.25
C THR A 241 -19.64 -27.01 -52.18
N GLU A 242 -18.60 -26.52 -51.51
CA GLU A 242 -17.92 -27.23 -50.43
C GLU A 242 -18.55 -26.96 -49.07
N SER A 243 -18.22 -27.78 -48.07
CA SER A 243 -18.68 -27.61 -46.68
C SER A 243 -17.59 -26.99 -45.79
N TYR A 244 -17.99 -26.22 -44.78
CA TYR A 244 -17.07 -25.66 -43.78
C TYR A 244 -16.25 -26.76 -43.08
N SER A 245 -14.94 -26.52 -42.89
CA SER A 245 -14.10 -27.33 -42.01
C SER A 245 -13.33 -26.46 -41.02
N LYS A 246 -13.30 -26.85 -39.74
CA LYS A 246 -12.53 -26.14 -38.70
C LYS A 246 -11.02 -26.23 -38.95
N ASP A 247 -10.55 -27.30 -39.60
CA ASP A 247 -9.14 -27.53 -39.90
C ASP A 247 -8.58 -26.54 -40.92
N ASP A 248 -9.44 -25.86 -41.68
CA ASP A 248 -9.02 -24.78 -42.57
C ASP A 248 -8.68 -23.50 -41.79
N TRP A 249 -8.84 -23.47 -40.47
CA TRP A 249 -8.70 -22.30 -39.63
C TRP A 249 -7.71 -22.55 -38.50
N ILE A 250 -6.58 -21.85 -38.50
CA ILE A 250 -5.57 -21.91 -37.44
C ILE A 250 -5.68 -20.68 -36.53
N LEU A 251 -5.37 -20.85 -35.24
CA LEU A 251 -5.32 -19.75 -34.30
C LEU A 251 -4.23 -18.77 -34.74
N ALA A 252 -4.62 -17.52 -35.03
CA ALA A 252 -3.71 -16.47 -35.50
C ALA A 252 -3.00 -15.74 -34.34
N THR A 253 -3.46 -15.95 -33.10
CA THR A 253 -2.89 -15.33 -31.90
C THR A 253 -2.09 -16.34 -31.07
N LYS A 254 -0.97 -15.86 -30.51
CA LYS A 254 -0.15 -16.57 -29.52
C LYS A 254 -0.11 -15.79 -28.21
N TYR A 255 -1.27 -15.36 -27.71
CA TYR A 255 -1.34 -14.69 -26.41
C TYR A 255 -1.31 -15.73 -25.29
N THR A 256 -0.36 -15.60 -24.36
CA THR A 256 -0.41 -16.26 -23.05
C THR A 256 -1.57 -15.66 -22.25
N ASP A 257 -2.40 -16.52 -21.67
CA ASP A 257 -3.44 -16.13 -20.73
C ASP A 257 -2.85 -15.56 -19.41
N ASP A 258 -3.72 -15.09 -18.51
CA ASP A 258 -3.32 -14.53 -17.21
C ASP A 258 -3.00 -15.58 -16.14
N THR A 259 -2.98 -16.87 -16.51
CA THR A 259 -2.79 -18.01 -15.60
C THR A 259 -1.47 -17.92 -14.84
N PHE A 260 -0.36 -17.62 -15.52
CA PHE A 260 0.94 -17.47 -14.87
C PHE A 260 0.97 -16.28 -13.90
N ALA A 261 0.35 -15.15 -14.27
CA ALA A 261 0.29 -13.98 -13.41
C ALA A 261 -0.51 -14.25 -12.12
N LYS A 262 -1.62 -15.00 -12.21
CA LYS A 262 -2.41 -15.43 -11.06
C LYS A 262 -1.61 -16.36 -10.14
N GLU A 263 -0.86 -17.30 -10.70
CA GLU A 263 -0.05 -18.24 -9.94
C GLU A 263 1.11 -17.54 -9.20
N VAL A 264 1.77 -16.59 -9.86
CA VAL A 264 2.77 -15.72 -9.23
C VAL A 264 2.14 -14.95 -8.07
N ASN A 265 0.96 -14.37 -8.26
CA ASN A 265 0.28 -13.61 -7.20
C ASN A 265 -0.09 -14.49 -5.99
N ARG A 266 -0.54 -15.72 -6.24
CA ARG A 266 -0.83 -16.72 -5.19
C ARG A 266 0.44 -17.07 -4.40
N THR A 267 1.55 -17.26 -5.11
CA THR A 267 2.86 -17.58 -4.50
C THR A 267 3.36 -16.42 -3.65
N LEU A 268 3.28 -15.18 -4.16
CA LEU A 268 3.66 -13.98 -3.41
C LEU A 268 2.83 -13.83 -2.14
N ASN A 269 1.51 -14.00 -2.21
CA ASN A 269 0.65 -13.91 -1.02
C ASN A 269 1.03 -14.96 0.02
N THR A 270 1.34 -16.19 -0.41
CA THR A 270 1.81 -17.25 0.51
C THR A 270 3.13 -16.89 1.18
N GLN A 271 4.07 -16.26 0.44
CA GLN A 271 5.33 -15.78 0.99
C GLN A 271 5.10 -14.65 2.00
N ILE A 272 4.23 -13.69 1.69
CA ILE A 272 3.85 -12.59 2.58
C ILE A 272 3.25 -13.12 3.88
N ASP A 273 2.35 -14.10 3.80
CA ASP A 273 1.75 -14.72 4.98
C ASP A 273 2.81 -15.43 5.85
N THR A 274 3.75 -16.13 5.20
CA THR A 274 4.86 -16.80 5.88
C THR A 274 5.79 -15.80 6.57
N GLU A 275 6.18 -14.72 5.87
CA GLU A 275 7.01 -13.66 6.42
C GLU A 275 6.32 -12.93 7.58
N THR A 276 5.01 -12.69 7.46
CA THR A 276 4.19 -12.11 8.53
C THR A 276 4.17 -13.03 9.76
N SER A 277 4.04 -14.35 9.57
CA SER A 277 4.12 -15.32 10.66
C SER A 277 5.49 -15.31 11.34
N HIS A 278 6.57 -15.36 10.56
CA HIS A 278 7.95 -15.27 11.11
C HIS A 278 8.19 -13.97 11.88
N TYR A 279 7.66 -12.84 11.38
CA TYR A 279 7.76 -11.55 12.07
C TYR A 279 7.02 -11.58 13.41
N ASN A 280 5.84 -12.20 13.47
CA ASN A 280 5.09 -12.35 14.71
C ASN A 280 5.83 -13.24 15.72
N GLU A 281 6.41 -14.35 15.28
CA GLU A 281 7.23 -15.22 16.12
C GLU A 281 8.47 -14.49 16.66
N LEU A 282 9.16 -13.74 15.80
CA LEU A 282 10.31 -12.92 16.21
C LEU A 282 9.90 -11.85 17.23
N SER A 283 8.77 -11.18 16.99
CA SER A 283 8.21 -10.16 17.89
C SER A 283 7.85 -10.75 19.25
N GLN A 284 7.26 -11.95 19.27
CA GLN A 284 6.96 -12.66 20.51
C GLN A 284 8.25 -13.04 21.25
N GLY A 285 9.25 -13.59 20.54
CA GLY A 285 10.54 -13.93 21.14
C GLY A 285 11.26 -12.72 21.75
N VAL A 286 11.16 -11.54 21.12
CA VAL A 286 11.67 -10.27 21.68
C VAL A 286 10.92 -9.89 22.96
N SER A 287 9.60 -10.06 23.00
CA SER A 287 8.79 -9.82 24.20
C SER A 287 9.18 -10.77 25.35
N ASP A 288 9.35 -12.06 25.05
CA ASP A 288 9.75 -13.06 26.05
C ASP A 288 11.15 -12.76 26.62
N ASN A 289 12.09 -12.37 25.75
CA ASN A 289 13.42 -11.93 26.15
C ASN A 289 13.37 -10.67 27.04
N LYS A 290 12.48 -9.71 26.74
CA LYS A 290 12.28 -8.53 27.60
C LYS A 290 11.85 -8.94 29.01
N THR A 291 10.87 -9.84 29.13
CA THR A 291 10.43 -10.36 30.43
C THR A 291 11.54 -11.14 31.15
N ALA A 292 12.36 -11.92 30.44
CA ALA A 292 13.49 -12.62 31.03
C ALA A 292 14.55 -11.65 31.57
N ILE A 293 14.85 -10.59 30.83
CA ILE A 293 15.79 -9.53 31.25
C ILE A 293 15.27 -8.82 32.50
N GLU A 294 13.97 -8.55 32.60
CA GLU A 294 13.35 -7.97 33.80
C GLU A 294 13.54 -8.87 35.03
N LYS A 295 13.35 -10.19 34.91
CA LYS A 295 13.62 -11.15 36.01
C LYS A 295 15.10 -11.19 36.42
N VAL A 296 16.00 -11.10 35.45
CA VAL A 296 17.45 -11.03 35.72
C VAL A 296 17.78 -9.74 36.46
N LYS A 297 17.19 -8.61 36.07
CA LYS A 297 17.34 -7.32 36.76
C LYS A 297 16.91 -7.43 38.23
N ASP A 298 15.74 -7.99 38.51
CA ASP A 298 15.25 -8.18 39.88
C ASP A 298 16.21 -9.05 40.71
N SER A 299 16.74 -10.13 40.10
CA SER A 299 17.72 -11.00 40.75
C SER A 299 19.03 -10.27 41.07
N VAL A 300 19.49 -9.40 40.17
CA VAL A 300 20.69 -8.56 40.40
C VAL A 300 20.45 -7.56 41.54
N GLU A 301 19.28 -6.91 41.59
CA GLU A 301 18.93 -5.99 42.67
C GLU A 301 18.89 -6.69 44.04
N GLN A 302 18.35 -7.91 44.11
CA GLN A 302 18.39 -8.73 45.33
C GLN A 302 19.81 -9.09 45.76
N ILE A 303 20.67 -9.50 44.81
CA ILE A 303 22.08 -9.79 45.11
C ILE A 303 22.78 -8.53 45.64
N GLN A 304 22.54 -7.37 45.04
CA GLN A 304 23.09 -6.09 45.51
C GLN A 304 22.60 -5.76 46.92
N GLY A 305 21.33 -6.00 47.24
CA GLY A 305 20.80 -5.84 48.59
C GLY A 305 21.47 -6.77 49.59
N ASN A 306 21.63 -8.06 49.24
CA ASN A 306 22.26 -9.06 50.11
C ASN A 306 23.76 -8.77 50.34
N VAL A 307 24.50 -8.38 49.30
CA VAL A 307 25.92 -8.00 49.44
C VAL A 307 26.05 -6.67 50.17
N GLY A 308 25.14 -5.72 49.93
CA GLY A 308 25.06 -4.46 50.66
C GLY A 308 24.74 -4.63 52.15
N SER A 309 24.04 -5.71 52.53
CA SER A 309 23.74 -6.06 53.92
C SER A 309 24.97 -6.48 54.72
N PHE A 310 26.03 -7.02 54.10
CA PHE A 310 27.30 -7.24 54.78
C PHE A 310 28.18 -6.01 54.61
N THR A 311 27.89 -5.01 55.42
CA THR A 311 28.52 -3.70 55.27
C THR A 311 29.97 -3.73 55.77
N ALA A 312 30.75 -2.72 55.36
CA ALA A 312 32.02 -2.43 56.01
C ALA A 312 31.87 -2.24 57.54
N TRP A 313 30.68 -1.85 58.03
CA TRP A 313 30.39 -1.73 59.45
C TRP A 313 30.38 -3.09 60.15
N ASP A 314 29.74 -4.11 59.58
CA ASP A 314 29.68 -5.47 60.14
C ASP A 314 31.07 -6.10 60.22
N TYR A 315 31.86 -5.94 59.15
CA TYR A 315 33.25 -6.36 59.12
C TYR A 315 34.08 -5.66 60.20
N ASN A 316 33.98 -4.33 60.31
CA ASN A 316 34.75 -3.55 61.28
C ASN A 316 34.33 -3.85 62.73
N LYS A 317 33.04 -4.09 62.99
CA LYS A 317 32.53 -4.51 64.30
C LYS A 317 33.10 -5.87 64.71
N THR A 318 33.06 -6.84 63.81
CA THR A 318 33.63 -8.18 64.04
C THR A 318 35.13 -8.10 64.26
N LYS A 319 35.85 -7.33 63.45
CA LYS A 319 37.29 -7.10 63.59
C LYS A 319 37.65 -6.48 64.94
N LYS A 320 36.87 -5.50 65.42
CA LYS A 320 37.06 -4.89 66.75
C LYS A 320 36.86 -5.91 67.87
N GLN A 321 35.80 -6.72 67.80
CA GLN A 321 35.53 -7.76 68.79
C GLN A 321 36.65 -8.81 68.83
N VAL A 322 37.16 -9.24 67.67
CA VAL A 322 38.31 -10.15 67.59
C VAL A 322 39.55 -9.53 68.24
N GLY A 323 39.80 -8.23 68.00
CA GLY A 323 40.87 -7.49 68.67
C GLY A 323 40.73 -7.51 70.20
N THR A 324 39.53 -7.22 70.72
CA THR A 324 39.24 -7.30 72.16
C THR A 324 39.44 -8.71 72.71
N ASN A 325 38.93 -9.73 72.02
CA ASN A 325 39.08 -11.12 72.44
C ASN A 325 40.55 -11.54 72.50
N LYS A 326 41.38 -11.09 71.55
CA LYS A 326 42.83 -11.34 71.54
C LYS A 326 43.49 -10.77 72.80
N THR A 327 43.22 -9.52 73.15
CA THR A 327 43.76 -8.89 74.37
C THR A 327 43.30 -9.62 75.63
N ASN A 328 42.03 -10.02 75.71
CA ASN A 328 41.51 -10.76 76.87
C ASN A 328 42.19 -12.13 77.04
N ILE A 329 42.45 -12.84 75.94
CA ILE A 329 43.17 -14.13 75.97
C ILE A 329 44.61 -13.93 76.49
N GLU A 330 45.31 -12.90 76.03
CA GLU A 330 46.67 -12.57 76.48
C GLU A 330 46.72 -12.24 77.98
N ALA A 331 45.71 -11.53 78.50
CA ALA A 331 45.56 -11.27 79.94
C ALA A 331 45.33 -12.56 80.74
N LEU A 332 44.40 -13.41 80.30
CA LEU A 332 44.12 -14.71 80.95
C LEU A 332 45.34 -15.64 80.96
N GLN A 333 46.17 -15.62 79.91
CA GLN A 333 47.42 -16.37 79.88
C GLN A 333 48.42 -15.89 80.95
N THR A 334 48.46 -14.57 81.19
CA THR A 334 49.31 -13.96 82.23
C THR A 334 48.82 -14.32 83.63
N ASP A 335 47.51 -14.26 83.86
CA ASP A 335 46.90 -14.66 85.13
C ASP A 335 47.14 -16.14 85.42
N LEU A 336 46.97 -17.01 84.42
CA LEU A 336 47.24 -18.45 84.56
C LEU A 336 48.70 -18.74 84.93
N LYS A 337 49.65 -18.02 84.32
CA LYS A 337 51.08 -18.14 84.64
C LYS A 337 51.38 -17.72 86.08
N THR A 338 50.73 -16.65 86.54
CA THR A 338 50.85 -16.16 87.92
C THR A 338 50.29 -17.16 88.92
N ALA A 339 49.07 -17.66 88.68
CA ALA A 339 48.45 -18.69 89.52
C ALA A 339 49.30 -19.96 89.61
N ASN A 340 49.87 -20.42 88.49
CA ASN A 340 50.76 -21.59 88.48
C ASN A 340 52.03 -21.37 89.32
N SER A 341 52.58 -20.16 89.30
CA SER A 341 53.74 -19.82 90.12
C SER A 341 53.39 -19.83 91.62
N GLN A 342 52.23 -19.29 92.00
CA GLN A 342 51.74 -19.32 93.38
C GLN A 342 51.45 -20.74 93.86
N ILE A 343 50.88 -21.60 93.01
CA ILE A 343 50.68 -23.03 93.31
C ILE A 343 52.03 -23.70 93.58
N GLY A 344 53.05 -23.39 92.77
CA GLY A 344 54.43 -23.86 92.98
C GLY A 344 54.97 -23.48 94.36
N THR A 345 54.86 -22.20 94.73
CA THR A 345 55.27 -21.70 96.06
C THR A 345 54.50 -22.38 97.19
N ASN A 346 53.17 -22.51 97.06
CA ASN A 346 52.34 -23.16 98.07
C ASN A 346 52.70 -24.63 98.25
N LYS A 347 53.05 -25.33 97.16
CA LYS A 347 53.55 -26.70 97.22
C LYS A 347 54.84 -26.79 98.05
N SER A 348 55.83 -25.94 97.77
CA SER A 348 57.07 -25.88 98.57
C SER A 348 56.80 -25.58 100.05
N ASN A 349 55.88 -24.66 100.34
CA ASN A 349 55.51 -24.34 101.72
C ASN A 349 54.88 -25.53 102.45
N ILE A 350 54.01 -26.30 101.78
CA ILE A 350 53.40 -27.51 102.33
C ILE A 350 54.48 -28.58 102.62
N GLU A 351 55.44 -28.76 101.71
CA GLU A 351 56.55 -29.71 101.91
C GLU A 351 57.39 -29.35 103.15
N THR A 352 57.68 -28.05 103.34
CA THR A 352 58.36 -27.55 104.55
C THR A 352 57.53 -27.82 105.81
N LEU A 353 56.23 -27.48 105.80
CA LEU A 353 55.33 -27.72 106.94
C LEU A 353 55.22 -29.21 107.30
N GLN A 354 55.27 -30.11 106.31
CA GLN A 354 55.29 -31.55 106.55
C GLN A 354 56.58 -32.00 107.25
N ALA A 355 57.73 -31.44 106.86
CA ALA A 355 59.01 -31.72 107.50
C ALA A 355 59.06 -31.19 108.96
N ASP A 356 58.55 -29.98 109.19
CA ASP A 356 58.45 -29.39 110.52
C ASP A 356 57.52 -30.22 111.42
N LEU A 357 56.35 -30.63 110.92
CA LEU A 357 55.41 -31.47 111.66
C LEU A 357 56.01 -32.84 112.02
N LYS A 358 56.76 -33.44 111.10
CA LYS A 358 57.48 -34.70 111.34
C LYS A 358 58.52 -34.54 112.45
N THR A 359 59.29 -33.45 112.43
CA THR A 359 60.28 -33.12 113.46
C THR A 359 59.63 -32.93 114.83
N ALA A 360 58.55 -32.16 114.90
CA ALA A 360 57.79 -31.95 116.13
C ALA A 360 57.19 -33.28 116.66
N SER A 361 56.65 -34.12 115.78
CA SER A 361 56.13 -35.44 116.13
C SER A 361 57.20 -36.34 116.77
N ASP A 362 58.40 -36.34 116.21
CA ASP A 362 59.52 -37.13 116.74
C ASP A 362 60.01 -36.59 118.08
N GLN A 363 60.09 -35.27 118.26
CA GLN A 363 60.38 -34.64 119.55
C GLN A 363 59.35 -35.01 120.63
N VAL A 364 58.06 -35.04 120.30
CA VAL A 364 57.00 -35.48 121.23
C VAL A 364 57.17 -36.94 121.65
N LYS A 365 57.55 -37.84 120.73
CA LYS A 365 57.85 -39.25 121.06
C LYS A 365 59.05 -39.37 122.01
N THR A 366 60.11 -38.60 121.76
CA THR A 366 61.27 -38.53 122.65
C THR A 366 60.87 -38.02 124.04
N ASN A 367 60.13 -36.92 124.11
CA ASN A 367 59.65 -36.36 125.37
C ASN A 367 58.77 -37.36 126.13
N LYS A 368 57.88 -38.08 125.43
CA LYS A 368 57.05 -39.14 126.04
C LYS A 368 57.90 -40.25 126.65
N THR A 369 58.99 -40.64 126.00
CA THR A 369 59.95 -41.64 126.51
C THR A 369 60.66 -41.11 127.76
N ASN A 370 61.20 -39.88 127.68
CA ASN A 370 61.89 -39.24 128.79
C ASN A 370 61.00 -39.11 130.03
N ILE A 371 59.74 -38.72 129.86
CA ILE A 371 58.75 -38.65 130.96
C ILE A 371 58.52 -40.04 131.56
N GLY A 372 58.45 -41.10 130.75
CA GLY A 372 58.35 -42.48 131.23
C GLY A 372 59.53 -42.92 132.09
N THR A 373 60.76 -42.58 131.66
CA THR A 373 61.98 -42.80 132.45
C THR A 373 61.94 -42.04 133.76
N LEU A 374 61.64 -40.73 133.73
CA LEU A 374 61.52 -39.90 134.94
C LEU A 374 60.44 -40.41 135.90
N THR A 375 59.34 -40.95 135.38
CA THR A 375 58.28 -41.56 136.21
C THR A 375 58.79 -42.80 136.93
N THR A 376 59.61 -43.62 136.25
CA THR A 376 60.22 -44.81 136.84
C THR A 376 61.24 -44.43 137.91
N ASP A 377 62.13 -43.48 137.61
CA ASP A 377 63.13 -42.97 138.54
C ASP A 377 62.49 -42.39 139.80
N LEU A 378 61.39 -41.63 139.65
CA LEU A 378 60.64 -41.07 140.78
C LEU A 378 60.02 -42.16 141.65
N ASN A 379 59.45 -43.21 141.06
CA ASN A 379 58.88 -44.33 141.82
C ASN A 379 59.96 -45.11 142.58
N ASN A 380 61.12 -45.34 141.96
CA ASN A 380 62.25 -46.00 142.61
C ASN A 380 62.77 -45.18 143.79
N ALA A 381 62.94 -43.87 143.61
CA ALA A 381 63.34 -42.96 144.69
C ALA A 381 62.31 -42.95 145.83
N LYS A 382 61.02 -42.93 145.52
CA LYS A 382 59.93 -43.01 146.52
C LYS A 382 59.95 -44.31 147.31
N SER A 383 60.19 -45.45 146.65
CA SER A 383 60.34 -46.75 147.32
C SER A 383 61.55 -46.73 148.25
N THR A 384 62.70 -46.29 147.74
CA THR A 384 63.95 -46.20 148.51
C THR A 384 63.77 -45.34 149.77
N GLU A 385 63.10 -44.19 149.65
CA GLU A 385 62.81 -43.31 150.79
C GLU A 385 61.84 -43.95 151.79
N SER A 386 60.84 -44.69 151.31
CA SER A 386 59.93 -45.45 152.17
C SER A 386 60.67 -46.55 152.94
N ASP A 387 61.61 -47.23 152.29
CA ASP A 387 62.44 -48.27 152.89
C ASP A 387 63.34 -47.66 153.97
N HIS A 388 64.06 -46.56 153.67
CA HIS A 388 64.86 -45.82 154.65
C HIS A 388 64.04 -45.35 155.86
N TYR A 389 62.82 -44.85 155.65
CA TYR A 389 61.93 -44.44 156.75
C TYR A 389 61.54 -45.63 157.64
N GLY A 390 61.28 -46.79 157.05
CA GLY A 390 61.02 -48.04 157.77
C GLY A 390 62.22 -48.49 158.60
N GLU A 391 63.42 -48.50 157.99
CA GLU A 391 64.68 -48.82 158.68
C GLU A 391 64.96 -47.88 159.85
N LEU A 392 64.77 -46.57 159.66
CA LEU A 392 64.93 -45.57 160.73
C LEU A 392 63.92 -45.79 161.86
N THR A 393 62.66 -46.08 161.53
CA THR A 393 61.62 -46.37 162.52
C THR A 393 61.99 -47.60 163.35
N GLN A 394 62.47 -48.66 162.70
CA GLN A 394 62.93 -49.87 163.39
C GLN A 394 64.12 -49.57 164.31
N SER A 395 65.12 -48.85 163.81
CA SER A 395 66.30 -48.46 164.60
C SER A 395 65.94 -47.63 165.85
N ILE A 396 64.94 -46.74 165.74
CA ILE A 396 64.40 -45.98 166.88
C ILE A 396 63.70 -46.92 167.87
N SER A 397 62.90 -47.88 167.40
CA SER A 397 62.26 -48.89 168.26
C SER A 397 63.30 -49.70 169.03
N ASP A 398 64.29 -50.24 168.33
CA ASP A 398 65.37 -51.04 168.92
C ASP A 398 66.15 -50.24 169.97
N THR A 399 66.39 -48.95 169.71
CA THR A 399 67.02 -48.03 170.66
C THR A 399 66.13 -47.80 171.88
N ASN A 400 64.83 -47.60 171.69
CA ASN A 400 63.88 -47.38 172.78
C ASN A 400 63.72 -48.61 173.68
N ASP A 401 63.71 -49.81 173.10
CA ASP A 401 63.72 -51.07 173.83
C ASP A 401 65.01 -51.22 174.66
N SER A 402 66.16 -50.88 174.06
CA SER A 402 67.45 -50.85 174.76
C SER A 402 67.46 -49.85 175.93
N VAL A 403 66.91 -48.66 175.74
CA VAL A 403 66.77 -47.63 176.81
C VAL A 403 65.84 -48.12 177.92
N THR A 404 64.74 -48.79 177.58
CA THR A 404 63.81 -49.37 178.56
C THR A 404 64.50 -50.43 179.41
N ALA A 405 65.23 -51.35 178.78
CA ALA A 405 66.01 -52.38 179.48
C ALA A 405 67.11 -51.78 180.38
N LEU A 406 67.79 -50.73 179.91
CA LEU A 406 68.75 -49.97 180.73
C LEU A 406 68.06 -49.33 181.94
N ASN A 407 66.89 -48.74 181.76
CA ASN A 407 66.13 -48.09 182.82
C ASN A 407 65.67 -49.11 183.89
N GLU A 408 65.24 -50.30 183.50
CA GLU A 408 64.94 -51.41 184.42
C GLU A 408 66.19 -51.87 185.19
N THR A 409 67.32 -52.00 184.51
CA THR A 409 68.61 -52.35 185.12
C THR A 409 69.04 -51.31 186.16
N VAL A 410 68.91 -50.01 185.84
CA VAL A 410 69.19 -48.91 186.77
C VAL A 410 68.21 -48.88 187.93
N ALA A 411 66.92 -49.12 187.70
CA ALA A 411 65.93 -49.19 188.78
C ALA A 411 66.21 -50.35 189.76
N ALA A 412 66.80 -51.45 189.28
CA ALA A 412 67.23 -52.56 190.13
C ALA A 412 68.45 -52.23 191.01
N ILE A 413 69.20 -51.16 190.71
CA ILE A 413 70.29 -50.64 191.54
C ILE A 413 69.70 -49.90 192.75
N THR A 414 69.28 -50.67 193.74
CA THR A 414 68.87 -50.17 195.06
C THR A 414 69.87 -50.62 196.12
N LEU A 415 70.07 -49.80 197.16
CA LEU A 415 70.93 -50.19 198.30
C LEU A 415 70.53 -51.57 198.84
N LYS A 416 69.22 -51.84 198.93
CA LYS A 416 68.69 -53.14 199.38
C LYS A 416 69.15 -54.31 198.50
N ASN A 417 69.13 -54.16 197.17
CA ASN A 417 69.57 -55.22 196.26
C ASN A 417 71.10 -55.41 196.30
N PHE A 418 71.86 -54.31 196.33
CA PHE A 418 73.31 -54.36 196.51
C PHE A 418 73.71 -55.06 197.81
N LEU A 419 73.05 -54.74 198.91
CA LEU A 419 73.26 -55.42 200.18
C LEU A 419 72.87 -56.90 200.08
N ALA A 420 71.74 -57.24 199.45
CA ALA A 420 71.31 -58.62 199.28
C ALA A 420 72.31 -59.48 198.48
N GLU A 421 72.92 -58.95 197.41
CA GLU A 421 73.99 -59.63 196.66
C GLU A 421 75.26 -59.85 197.51
N LEU A 422 75.60 -58.89 198.37
CA LEU A 422 76.67 -59.02 199.36
C LEU A 422 76.31 -59.95 200.54
N GLY A 423 75.09 -60.51 200.55
CA GLY A 423 74.59 -61.31 201.67
C GLY A 423 74.34 -60.47 202.92
N MET A 424 73.90 -59.23 202.76
CA MET A 424 73.71 -58.22 203.80
C MET A 424 72.30 -57.59 203.74
N ALA A 425 71.86 -56.99 204.84
CA ALA A 425 70.63 -56.19 204.93
C ALA A 425 70.80 -55.05 205.96
N VAL A 426 69.84 -54.12 205.97
CA VAL A 426 69.70 -53.12 207.04
C VAL A 426 68.59 -53.60 207.99
N ASN A 427 68.88 -53.71 209.28
CA ASN A 427 67.88 -54.10 210.28
C ASN A 427 66.92 -52.94 210.62
N GLU A 428 65.92 -53.19 211.47
CA GLU A 428 64.92 -52.18 211.88
C GLU A 428 65.55 -50.96 212.58
N ASP A 429 66.77 -51.09 213.12
CA ASP A 429 67.52 -50.02 213.79
C ASP A 429 68.43 -49.22 212.84
N GLY A 430 68.48 -49.55 211.55
CA GLY A 430 69.31 -48.87 210.56
C GLY A 430 70.76 -49.37 210.44
N ALA A 431 71.12 -50.48 211.08
CA ALA A 431 72.48 -51.06 211.04
C ALA A 431 72.67 -52.11 209.93
N LEU A 432 73.88 -52.19 209.35
CA LEU A 432 74.29 -53.18 208.36
C LEU A 432 74.60 -54.54 209.00
N CYS A 433 74.04 -55.62 208.48
CA CYS A 433 74.22 -56.97 209.02
C CYS A 433 74.21 -58.06 207.93
N PHE A 434 74.86 -59.21 208.17
CA PHE A 434 74.88 -60.35 207.25
C PHE A 434 73.57 -61.18 207.35
N VAL A 435 73.07 -61.62 206.20
CA VAL A 435 71.87 -62.48 206.07
C VAL A 435 72.31 -63.93 205.84
N MET A 436 72.09 -64.80 206.81
CA MET A 436 72.20 -66.25 206.60
C MET A 436 71.03 -66.72 205.73
N LYS A 437 71.28 -67.16 204.49
CA LYS A 437 70.26 -67.88 203.70
C LYS A 437 70.07 -69.27 204.31
N SER A 438 68.86 -69.54 204.79
CA SER A 438 68.35 -70.88 205.09
C SER A 438 68.11 -71.69 203.83
#